data_AF-A0A168A8W0-F1
#
_entry.id   AF-A0A168A8W0-F1
#
_cell.length_a   1.000
_cell.length_b   1.000
_cell.length_c   1.000
_cell.angle_alpha   90.00
_cell.angle_beta   90.00
_cell.angle_gamma   90.00
#
_symmetry.space_group_name_H-M   'P 1'
#
loop_
_entity.id
_entity.type
_entity.pdbx_description
1 polymer ?
#
loop_
_entity_poly.entity_id
_entity_poly.type
_entity_poly.pdbx_seq_one_letter_code
_entity_poly.pdbx_strand_id
1 'polypeptide(L)'
;MRVTRSRTRAQTASLLKEEAEQQQLTTTSVKLEDQEQPLLEKIEATESKPALIKTDDFEEKTPVRTSKKRTASQAQLDVDPFPDWPSPTPEQCQEVHTLLSNLHGDIEVPPIITDPAAAEEEIAATKRQKSVLNSLVGTILSCNTTAANCHAAVEGLAREFPSGQKGFDSGIDYEQVRVAKLERICDAIRPAGLANIRGKNIKAILDIIYHENLEKKVDQDSKTVKTDADEPEIKNVKKEEGDNDTSSINMKQPASLTSLSLEHLRTLSTPHVQEQLMRFPGVGVKVAACVLLFNLHRPVFAVDTHIFRLSKWLGWVPPEKSNEITAFRHLQARIPDPLKYPLHLLLVTHGRRCTRCKAIMSNGKGKSGREDCVVEHLMKRFRRGK
;
A
#
# COMPACT_ATOMS: atom_id res chain seq x y z
N MET A 1 -24.16 9.14 -71.44
CA MET A 1 -24.05 10.12 -70.33
C MET A 1 -23.22 9.51 -69.19
N ARG A 2 -22.13 10.15 -68.76
CA ARG A 2 -21.32 9.73 -67.59
C ARG A 2 -21.72 10.59 -66.39
N VAL A 3 -22.36 10.01 -65.37
CA VAL A 3 -22.72 10.71 -64.13
C VAL A 3 -22.51 9.76 -62.94
N THR A 4 -21.79 10.25 -61.93
CA THR A 4 -21.70 9.75 -60.53
C THR A 4 -21.53 8.24 -60.28
N ARG A 5 -20.30 7.73 -60.44
CA ARG A 5 -19.82 6.53 -59.70
C ARG A 5 -18.52 6.75 -58.90
N SER A 6 -18.00 7.97 -58.90
CA SER A 6 -16.71 8.35 -58.31
C SER A 6 -16.79 9.03 -56.92
N ARG A 7 -17.98 9.46 -56.45
CA ARG A 7 -18.13 10.11 -55.14
C ARG A 7 -18.26 9.14 -53.96
N THR A 8 -18.97 8.01 -54.13
CA THR A 8 -19.21 7.05 -53.04
C THR A 8 -17.95 6.33 -52.57
N ARG A 9 -17.02 5.99 -53.47
CA ARG A 9 -15.78 5.28 -53.13
C ARG A 9 -14.77 6.15 -52.35
N ALA A 10 -14.83 7.47 -52.51
CA ALA A 10 -14.01 8.40 -51.74
C ALA A 10 -14.56 8.59 -50.31
N GLN A 11 -15.89 8.67 -50.16
CA GLN A 11 -16.52 8.79 -48.84
C GLN A 11 -16.40 7.50 -48.01
N THR A 12 -16.55 6.31 -48.59
CA THR A 12 -16.30 5.05 -47.85
C THR A 12 -14.83 4.86 -47.49
N ALA A 13 -13.88 5.31 -48.31
CA ALA A 13 -12.46 5.28 -47.97
C ALA A 13 -12.07 6.29 -46.87
N SER A 14 -12.87 7.35 -46.68
CA SER A 14 -12.69 8.31 -45.57
C SER A 14 -13.22 7.74 -44.25
N LEU A 15 -14.44 7.19 -44.26
CA LEU A 15 -15.05 6.60 -43.07
C LEU A 15 -14.26 5.39 -42.55
N LEU A 16 -13.77 4.51 -43.44
CA LEU A 16 -12.90 3.39 -43.07
C LEU A 16 -11.51 3.83 -42.56
N LYS A 17 -11.09 5.07 -42.83
CA LYS A 17 -9.89 5.66 -42.22
C LYS A 17 -10.17 6.22 -40.83
N GLU A 18 -11.28 6.93 -40.65
CA GLU A 18 -11.71 7.46 -39.34
C GLU A 18 -12.01 6.32 -38.36
N GLU A 19 -12.64 5.23 -38.80
CA GLU A 19 -12.83 4.02 -37.99
C GLU A 19 -11.50 3.34 -37.63
N ALA A 20 -10.52 3.33 -38.54
CA ALA A 20 -9.18 2.78 -38.28
C ALA A 20 -8.35 3.66 -37.32
N GLU A 21 -8.47 4.99 -37.39
CA GLU A 21 -7.86 5.91 -36.41
C GLU A 21 -8.53 5.79 -35.03
N GLN A 22 -9.86 5.65 -34.96
CA GLN A 22 -10.56 5.40 -33.70
C GLN A 22 -10.21 4.03 -33.09
N GLN A 23 -9.96 3.01 -33.91
CA GLN A 23 -9.44 1.71 -33.47
C GLN A 23 -7.96 1.77 -33.01
N GLN A 24 -7.17 2.71 -33.54
CA GLN A 24 -5.80 2.97 -33.06
C GLN A 24 -5.76 3.78 -31.75
N LEU A 25 -6.68 4.73 -31.55
CA LEU A 25 -6.82 5.42 -30.26
C LEU A 25 -7.26 4.45 -29.15
N THR A 26 -8.17 3.52 -29.44
CA THR A 26 -8.66 2.53 -28.45
C THR A 26 -7.65 1.42 -28.14
N THR A 27 -6.71 1.10 -29.03
CA THR A 27 -5.59 0.16 -28.77
C THR A 27 -4.36 0.80 -28.11
N THR A 28 -4.33 2.13 -27.96
CA THR A 28 -3.24 2.86 -27.28
C THR A 28 -3.39 2.87 -25.74
N SER A 29 -4.57 2.53 -25.20
CA SER A 29 -4.91 2.59 -23.77
C SER A 29 -4.33 1.47 -22.88
N VAL A 30 -3.35 0.69 -23.36
CA VAL A 30 -2.74 -0.45 -22.65
C VAL A 30 -1.33 -0.10 -22.11
N LYS A 31 -1.08 1.18 -21.78
CA LYS A 31 0.27 1.70 -21.43
C LYS A 31 0.39 2.49 -20.13
N LEU A 32 -0.65 2.51 -19.29
CA LEU A 32 -0.61 3.21 -18.00
C LEU A 32 0.04 2.38 -16.88
N GLU A 33 -0.06 1.05 -16.94
CA GLU A 33 0.58 0.14 -15.96
C GLU A 33 2.13 0.13 -16.10
N ASP A 34 2.63 0.52 -17.28
CA ASP A 34 4.04 0.56 -17.68
C ASP A 34 4.80 1.83 -17.20
N GLN A 35 4.26 2.63 -16.27
CA GLN A 35 4.93 3.86 -15.80
C GLN A 35 5.36 3.85 -14.33
N GLU A 36 4.56 3.32 -13.42
CA GLU A 36 4.95 3.23 -11.99
C GLU A 36 6.13 2.25 -11.79
N GLN A 37 6.10 1.11 -12.50
CA GLN A 37 7.07 0.03 -12.29
C GLN A 37 8.47 0.33 -12.85
N PRO A 38 8.67 0.80 -14.09
CA PRO A 38 10.02 1.06 -14.59
C PRO A 38 10.67 2.31 -13.99
N LEU A 39 9.93 3.21 -13.33
CA LEU A 39 10.55 4.24 -12.50
C LEU A 39 11.20 3.64 -11.25
N LEU A 40 10.55 2.65 -10.63
CA LEU A 40 11.11 1.87 -9.53
C LEU A 40 12.24 0.94 -9.99
N GLU A 41 12.10 0.20 -11.10
CA GLU A 41 13.13 -0.74 -11.59
C GLU A 41 14.37 0.00 -12.15
N LYS A 42 14.22 1.15 -12.82
CA LYS A 42 15.35 2.01 -13.24
C LYS A 42 16.04 2.73 -12.07
N ILE A 43 15.57 2.55 -10.83
CA ILE A 43 16.31 2.95 -9.61
C ILE A 43 17.25 1.82 -9.15
N GLU A 44 16.98 0.56 -9.48
CA GLU A 44 17.61 -0.62 -8.85
C GLU A 44 18.92 -1.08 -9.48
N ALA A 45 19.18 -0.72 -10.75
CA ALA A 45 20.36 -1.13 -11.51
C ALA A 45 21.72 -0.59 -10.97
N THR A 46 21.77 -0.06 -9.74
CA THR A 46 22.95 0.58 -9.14
C THR A 46 23.29 0.12 -7.71
N GLU A 47 22.61 -0.89 -7.16
CA GLU A 47 22.87 -1.33 -5.78
C GLU A 47 24.01 -2.37 -5.65
N SER A 48 24.95 -2.07 -4.76
CA SER A 48 25.96 -3.01 -4.26
C SER A 48 25.52 -3.62 -2.92
N LYS A 49 25.83 -4.90 -2.70
CA LYS A 49 25.41 -5.72 -1.54
C LYS A 49 25.49 -4.98 -0.19
N PRO A 50 24.45 -5.06 0.67
CA PRO A 50 24.55 -4.64 2.06
C PRO A 50 25.48 -5.55 2.86
N ALA A 51 26.26 -4.97 3.78
CA ALA A 51 27.15 -5.72 4.65
C ALA A 51 26.38 -6.40 5.80
N LEU A 52 26.66 -7.68 6.03
CA LEU A 52 26.16 -8.44 7.18
C LEU A 52 26.72 -7.87 8.49
N ILE A 53 25.83 -7.43 9.39
CA ILE A 53 26.16 -7.24 10.80
C ILE A 53 26.00 -8.60 11.48
N LYS A 54 27.04 -9.03 12.21
CA LYS A 54 27.08 -10.32 12.88
C LYS A 54 26.04 -10.39 14.00
N THR A 55 25.39 -11.55 14.11
CA THR A 55 24.58 -11.94 15.26
C THR A 55 25.47 -12.62 16.29
N ASP A 56 25.64 -12.01 17.45
CA ASP A 56 26.11 -12.72 18.64
C ASP A 56 24.90 -13.12 19.50
N ASP A 57 25.01 -14.26 20.17
CA ASP A 57 23.90 -15.01 20.74
C ASP A 57 23.11 -14.27 21.84
N PHE A 58 21.79 -14.47 21.87
CA PHE A 58 20.98 -14.21 23.06
C PHE A 58 20.08 -15.40 23.38
N GLU A 59 20.43 -16.04 24.48
CA GLU A 59 19.85 -17.28 25.00
C GLU A 59 18.45 -17.06 25.61
N GLU A 60 17.61 -18.09 25.54
CA GLU A 60 16.19 -18.04 25.87
C GLU A 60 15.93 -18.05 27.38
N LYS A 61 15.48 -16.91 27.95
CA LYS A 61 14.78 -16.87 29.25
C LYS A 61 13.61 -15.88 29.23
N THR A 62 12.39 -16.40 29.35
CA THR A 62 11.20 -15.63 29.72
C THR A 62 11.24 -15.32 31.23
N PRO A 63 10.57 -14.25 31.68
CA PRO A 63 9.13 -14.33 31.95
C PRO A 63 8.31 -13.20 31.30
N VAL A 64 7.03 -13.48 31.11
CA VAL A 64 6.04 -12.57 30.50
C VAL A 64 5.90 -11.28 31.31
N ARG A 65 6.13 -10.14 30.66
CA ARG A 65 5.77 -8.81 31.19
C ARG A 65 4.86 -8.11 30.18
N THR A 66 3.59 -7.94 30.55
CA THR A 66 2.52 -7.39 29.70
C THR A 66 2.69 -5.89 29.47
N SER A 67 3.56 -5.53 28.52
CA SER A 67 3.74 -4.15 28.08
C SER A 67 2.54 -3.69 27.25
N LYS A 68 1.61 -2.96 27.88
CA LYS A 68 0.54 -2.23 27.19
C LYS A 68 1.15 -1.24 26.18
N LYS A 69 1.23 -1.63 24.90
CA LYS A 69 1.46 -0.67 23.81
C LYS A 69 0.29 0.31 23.78
N ARG A 70 0.54 1.56 24.14
CA ARG A 70 -0.41 2.66 23.93
C ARG A 70 -0.47 2.95 22.43
N THR A 71 -1.48 2.41 21.75
CA THR A 71 -1.95 2.99 20.49
C THR A 71 -2.40 4.42 20.77
N ALA A 72 -1.91 5.37 19.97
CA ALA A 72 -2.44 6.73 20.00
C ALA A 72 -3.86 6.71 19.43
N SER A 73 -4.81 7.38 20.09
CA SER A 73 -6.18 7.48 19.58
C SER A 73 -6.24 8.36 18.33
N GLN A 74 -7.26 8.17 17.48
CA GLN A 74 -7.40 8.92 16.22
C GLN A 74 -7.38 10.44 16.41
N ALA A 75 -8.07 10.97 17.44
CA ALA A 75 -8.05 12.39 17.80
C ALA A 75 -6.64 12.93 18.15
N GLN A 76 -5.67 12.05 18.41
CA GLN A 76 -4.26 12.39 18.65
C GLN A 76 -3.40 12.32 17.37
N LEU A 77 -3.94 11.92 16.23
CA LEU A 77 -3.24 11.91 14.93
C LEU A 77 -3.54 13.17 14.11
N ASP A 78 -4.77 13.68 14.16
CA ASP A 78 -5.19 14.84 13.36
C ASP A 78 -4.73 16.20 13.91
N VAL A 79 -4.19 16.23 15.14
CA VAL A 79 -3.61 17.44 15.76
C VAL A 79 -2.15 17.63 15.32
N ASP A 80 -1.78 18.81 14.87
CA ASP A 80 -0.37 19.19 14.65
C ASP A 80 0.40 19.18 15.98
N PRO A 81 1.46 18.35 16.15
CA PRO A 81 2.28 18.32 17.37
C PRO A 81 3.23 19.52 17.51
N PHE A 82 3.40 20.34 16.46
CA PHE A 82 4.29 21.50 16.43
C PHE A 82 3.58 22.74 15.88
N PRO A 83 2.52 23.25 16.54
CA PRO A 83 1.75 24.40 16.04
C PRO A 83 2.63 25.64 15.82
N ASP A 84 3.59 25.88 16.74
CA ASP A 84 4.53 27.00 16.70
C ASP A 84 5.65 26.84 15.65
N TRP A 85 5.69 25.74 14.90
CA TRP A 85 6.66 25.50 13.84
C TRP A 85 6.01 25.77 12.47
N PRO A 86 6.29 26.90 11.81
CA PRO A 86 5.49 27.32 10.65
C PRO A 86 5.77 26.52 9.36
N SER A 87 6.95 25.92 9.23
CA SER A 87 7.40 25.21 8.02
C SER A 87 7.02 23.73 8.03
N PRO A 88 6.67 23.11 6.89
CA PRO A 88 6.68 23.70 5.57
C PRO A 88 5.46 24.59 5.32
N THR A 89 5.67 25.75 4.70
CA THR A 89 4.57 26.53 4.11
C THR A 89 4.18 25.92 2.74
N PRO A 90 3.00 26.22 2.19
CA PRO A 90 2.62 25.78 0.84
C PRO A 90 3.63 26.19 -0.24
N GLU A 91 4.23 27.37 -0.10
CA GLU A 91 5.25 27.89 -1.03
C GLU A 91 6.54 27.07 -0.95
N GLN A 92 6.98 26.71 0.26
CA GLN A 92 8.13 25.82 0.47
C GLN A 92 7.87 24.39 -0.06
N CYS A 93 6.62 23.91 0.03
CA CYS A 93 6.21 22.65 -0.59
C CYS A 93 6.33 22.74 -2.11
N GLN A 94 5.83 23.82 -2.71
CA GLN A 94 5.85 24.04 -4.15
C GLN A 94 7.25 24.26 -4.72
N GLU A 95 8.12 24.98 -4.00
CA GLU A 95 9.53 25.19 -4.37
C GLU A 95 10.27 23.85 -4.44
N VAL A 96 10.17 23.04 -3.38
CA VAL A 96 10.79 21.69 -3.35
C VAL A 96 10.18 20.76 -4.39
N HIS A 97 8.86 20.84 -4.63
CA HIS A 97 8.21 20.10 -5.72
C HIS A 97 8.85 20.46 -7.07
N THR A 98 8.83 21.73 -7.46
CA THR A 98 9.35 22.21 -8.75
C THR A 98 10.83 21.86 -8.94
N LEU A 99 11.68 22.06 -7.92
CA LEU A 99 13.11 21.71 -8.00
C LEU A 99 13.34 20.20 -8.20
N LEU A 100 12.50 19.35 -7.61
CA LEU A 100 12.64 17.90 -7.71
C LEU A 100 11.99 17.34 -8.99
N SER A 101 10.85 17.86 -9.44
CA SER A 101 10.24 17.47 -10.73
C SER A 101 11.16 17.81 -11.90
N ASN A 102 11.78 19.00 -11.89
CA ASN A 102 12.77 19.40 -12.90
C ASN A 102 13.99 18.46 -12.97
N LEU A 103 14.30 17.72 -11.89
CA LEU A 103 15.42 16.78 -11.82
C LEU A 103 15.02 15.33 -12.12
N HIS A 104 13.86 14.87 -11.65
CA HIS A 104 13.44 13.47 -11.71
C HIS A 104 12.34 13.18 -12.73
N GLY A 105 11.75 14.21 -13.34
CA GLY A 105 10.53 14.15 -14.13
C GLY A 105 9.29 14.55 -13.30
N ASP A 106 8.27 15.07 -13.97
CA ASP A 106 6.96 15.28 -13.38
C ASP A 106 6.30 13.94 -13.00
N ILE A 107 5.47 13.98 -11.97
CA ILE A 107 4.70 12.83 -11.47
C ILE A 107 3.26 13.00 -11.90
N GLU A 108 2.72 12.02 -12.65
CA GLU A 108 1.29 11.92 -12.89
C GLU A 108 0.58 11.64 -11.56
N VAL A 109 -0.37 12.51 -11.18
CA VAL A 109 -1.08 12.39 -9.91
C VAL A 109 -2.40 11.64 -10.15
N PRO A 110 -2.65 10.51 -9.45
CA PRO A 110 -3.91 9.79 -9.59
C PRO A 110 -5.09 10.64 -9.09
N PRO A 111 -6.33 10.35 -9.53
CA PRO A 111 -7.52 11.08 -9.07
C PRO A 111 -7.64 10.98 -7.55
N ILE A 112 -7.80 12.12 -6.88
CA ILE A 112 -7.95 12.18 -5.42
C ILE A 112 -9.32 11.64 -5.02
N ILE A 113 -9.35 10.60 -4.19
CA ILE A 113 -10.58 9.94 -3.74
C ILE A 113 -10.76 10.17 -2.24
N THR A 114 -11.68 11.06 -1.88
CA THR A 114 -11.95 11.44 -0.49
C THR A 114 -13.32 11.01 0.02
N ASP A 115 -14.31 10.87 -0.87
CA ASP A 115 -15.67 10.47 -0.53
C ASP A 115 -16.05 9.09 -1.11
N PRO A 116 -17.13 8.45 -0.60
CA PRO A 116 -17.51 7.11 -1.04
C PRO A 116 -18.04 7.03 -2.48
N ALA A 117 -18.62 8.11 -3.02
CA ALA A 117 -19.21 8.10 -4.36
C ALA A 117 -18.12 8.10 -5.44
N ALA A 118 -17.08 8.91 -5.27
CA ALA A 118 -15.88 8.87 -6.11
C ALA A 118 -15.17 7.50 -6.03
N ALA A 119 -15.19 6.85 -4.87
CA ALA A 119 -14.64 5.51 -4.71
C ALA A 119 -15.49 4.44 -5.45
N GLU A 120 -16.82 4.54 -5.41
CA GLU A 120 -17.73 3.68 -6.17
C GLU A 120 -17.58 3.87 -7.69
N GLU A 121 -17.37 5.11 -8.16
CA GLU A 121 -17.08 5.41 -9.57
C GLU A 121 -15.74 4.81 -10.02
N GLU A 122 -14.67 4.91 -9.22
CA GLU A 122 -13.37 4.27 -9.53
C GLU A 122 -13.51 2.73 -9.62
N ILE A 123 -14.23 2.12 -8.67
CA ILE A 123 -14.51 0.67 -8.66
C ILE A 123 -15.26 0.26 -9.93
N ALA A 124 -16.28 1.04 -10.34
CA ALA A 124 -17.07 0.76 -11.53
C ALA A 124 -16.28 0.98 -12.85
N ALA A 125 -15.41 1.98 -12.89
CA ALA A 125 -14.65 2.37 -14.08
C ALA A 125 -13.64 1.29 -14.58
N THR A 126 -13.41 0.23 -13.80
CA THR A 126 -12.59 -0.95 -14.19
C THR A 126 -11.13 -0.62 -14.55
N LYS A 127 -10.63 0.57 -14.19
CA LYS A 127 -9.20 0.93 -14.21
C LYS A 127 -8.57 0.46 -12.89
N ARG A 128 -7.94 -0.71 -12.92
CA ARG A 128 -7.76 -1.54 -11.73
C ARG A 128 -6.44 -1.27 -10.97
N GLN A 129 -6.56 -0.83 -9.70
CA GLN A 129 -5.51 -0.37 -8.75
C GLN A 129 -4.82 -1.42 -7.82
N LYS A 130 -4.97 -2.74 -8.04
CA LYS A 130 -4.74 -3.90 -7.11
C LYS A 130 -5.70 -3.90 -5.88
N SER A 131 -6.03 -5.07 -5.29
CA SER A 131 -6.91 -5.09 -4.10
C SER A 131 -6.26 -4.45 -2.87
N VAL A 132 -7.10 -4.00 -1.94
CA VAL A 132 -6.65 -3.41 -0.67
C VAL A 132 -5.92 -4.43 0.20
N LEU A 133 -6.32 -5.70 0.14
CA LEU A 133 -5.61 -6.79 0.81
C LEU A 133 -4.21 -7.02 0.22
N ASN A 134 -4.11 -7.10 -1.10
CA ASN A 134 -2.83 -7.29 -1.76
C ASN A 134 -1.87 -6.10 -1.54
N SER A 135 -2.39 -4.88 -1.63
CA SER A 135 -1.65 -3.66 -1.30
C SER A 135 -1.15 -3.66 0.15
N LEU A 136 -1.98 -4.07 1.12
CA LEU A 136 -1.57 -4.16 2.52
C LEU A 136 -0.43 -5.16 2.71
N VAL A 137 -0.53 -6.36 2.13
CA VAL A 137 0.52 -7.38 2.23
C VAL A 137 1.80 -6.92 1.53
N GLY A 138 1.72 -6.35 0.32
CA GLY A 138 2.87 -5.75 -0.37
C GLY A 138 3.51 -4.61 0.42
N THR A 139 2.71 -3.78 1.11
CA THR A 139 3.21 -2.69 1.96
C THR A 139 3.92 -3.22 3.21
N ILE A 140 3.45 -4.32 3.80
CA ILE A 140 4.15 -5.02 4.91
C ILE A 140 5.46 -5.63 4.40
N LEU A 141 5.46 -6.23 3.21
CA LEU A 141 6.65 -6.82 2.60
C LEU A 141 7.69 -5.78 2.17
N SER A 142 7.30 -4.56 1.78
CA SER A 142 8.23 -3.48 1.41
C SER A 142 8.88 -2.76 2.61
N CYS A 143 8.46 -3.05 3.85
CA CYS A 143 9.05 -2.42 5.03
C CYS A 143 10.49 -2.90 5.28
N ASN A 144 11.43 -1.97 5.43
CA ASN A 144 12.85 -2.24 5.71
C ASN A 144 13.49 -3.25 4.74
N THR A 145 13.20 -3.12 3.43
CA THR A 145 13.80 -3.92 2.36
C THR A 145 13.90 -3.12 1.06
N THR A 146 14.53 -3.69 0.03
CA THR A 146 14.59 -3.13 -1.33
C THR A 146 13.33 -3.48 -2.11
N ALA A 147 13.01 -2.74 -3.19
CA ALA A 147 11.82 -3.05 -3.98
C ALA A 147 11.97 -4.40 -4.71
N ALA A 148 13.14 -4.74 -5.24
CA ALA A 148 13.46 -6.05 -5.82
C ALA A 148 13.21 -7.21 -4.84
N ASN A 149 13.63 -7.06 -3.57
CA ASN A 149 13.36 -8.07 -2.53
C ASN A 149 11.87 -8.16 -2.18
N CYS A 150 11.14 -7.06 -2.22
CA CYS A 150 9.68 -7.04 -2.04
C CYS A 150 8.98 -7.74 -3.21
N HIS A 151 9.38 -7.42 -4.44
CA HIS A 151 8.86 -8.02 -5.67
C HIS A 151 9.06 -9.54 -5.67
N ALA A 152 10.29 -10.00 -5.43
CA ALA A 152 10.62 -11.42 -5.33
C ALA A 152 9.85 -12.15 -4.21
N ALA A 153 9.47 -11.47 -3.14
CA ALA A 153 8.64 -12.04 -2.07
C ALA A 153 7.14 -12.10 -2.42
N VAL A 154 6.63 -11.12 -3.18
CA VAL A 154 5.26 -11.13 -3.72
C VAL A 154 5.12 -12.21 -4.80
N GLU A 155 6.07 -12.30 -5.72
CA GLU A 155 6.16 -13.41 -6.68
C GLU A 155 6.33 -14.77 -5.98
N GLY A 156 7.11 -14.81 -4.90
CA GLY A 156 7.25 -15.99 -4.05
C GLY A 156 5.91 -16.49 -3.52
N LEU A 157 5.07 -15.59 -2.99
CA LEU A 157 3.70 -15.91 -2.57
C LEU A 157 2.81 -16.34 -3.74
N ALA A 158 2.86 -15.64 -4.87
CA ALA A 158 2.05 -15.96 -6.05
C ALA A 158 2.36 -17.34 -6.63
N ARG A 159 3.64 -17.75 -6.60
CA ARG A 159 4.10 -19.07 -7.03
C ARG A 159 3.76 -20.18 -6.03
N GLU A 160 3.86 -19.91 -4.73
CA GLU A 160 3.61 -20.89 -3.66
C GLU A 160 2.11 -21.12 -3.39
N PHE A 161 1.28 -20.09 -3.63
CA PHE A 161 -0.15 -20.05 -3.38
C PHE A 161 -0.91 -19.43 -4.58
N PRO A 162 -0.97 -20.11 -5.73
CA PRO A 162 -1.64 -19.58 -6.92
C PRO A 162 -3.17 -19.63 -6.79
N SER A 163 -3.85 -18.52 -7.09
CA SER A 163 -5.33 -18.42 -7.04
C SER A 163 -6.05 -18.99 -8.26
N GLY A 164 -5.33 -19.28 -9.35
CA GLY A 164 -5.91 -19.73 -10.63
C GLY A 164 -6.78 -18.69 -11.35
N GLN A 165 -7.13 -17.58 -10.69
CA GLN A 165 -7.86 -16.46 -11.24
C GLN A 165 -6.92 -15.60 -12.11
N LYS A 166 -7.22 -15.48 -13.40
CA LYS A 166 -6.65 -14.40 -14.22
C LYS A 166 -7.39 -13.11 -13.89
N GLY A 167 -6.79 -12.24 -13.08
CA GLY A 167 -7.51 -11.10 -12.55
C GLY A 167 -6.68 -10.10 -11.76
N PHE A 168 -7.40 -9.37 -10.91
CA PHE A 168 -7.00 -8.10 -10.31
C PHE A 168 -5.85 -8.16 -9.30
N ASP A 169 -5.76 -9.29 -8.60
CA ASP A 169 -4.72 -9.56 -7.63
C ASP A 169 -3.55 -10.29 -8.25
N SER A 170 -2.39 -10.22 -7.60
CA SER A 170 -1.09 -10.69 -8.13
C SER A 170 -0.96 -12.22 -8.16
N GLY A 171 -2.01 -12.94 -8.54
CA GLY A 171 -2.06 -14.39 -8.60
C GLY A 171 -2.09 -15.09 -7.24
N ILE A 172 -2.13 -14.35 -6.12
CA ILE A 172 -2.05 -14.92 -4.76
C ILE A 172 -3.43 -15.36 -4.28
N ASP A 173 -3.54 -16.62 -3.85
CA ASP A 173 -4.66 -17.15 -3.09
C ASP A 173 -4.46 -16.87 -1.60
N TYR A 174 -5.04 -15.78 -1.12
CA TYR A 174 -4.91 -15.40 0.28
C TYR A 174 -5.60 -16.37 1.25
N GLU A 175 -6.57 -17.17 0.80
CA GLU A 175 -7.21 -18.17 1.65
C GLU A 175 -6.29 -19.39 1.82
N GLN A 176 -5.60 -19.82 0.75
CA GLN A 176 -4.51 -20.80 0.87
C GLN A 176 -3.37 -20.27 1.75
N VAL A 177 -2.93 -19.01 1.59
CA VAL A 177 -1.92 -18.40 2.48
C VAL A 177 -2.38 -18.45 3.93
N ARG A 178 -3.65 -18.13 4.21
CA ARG A 178 -4.23 -18.14 5.56
C ARG A 178 -4.19 -19.51 6.19
N VAL A 179 -4.60 -20.58 5.50
CA VAL A 179 -4.61 -21.94 6.07
C VAL A 179 -3.23 -22.64 6.04
N ALA A 180 -2.27 -22.13 5.27
CA ALA A 180 -0.94 -22.72 5.13
C ALA A 180 -0.15 -22.81 6.44
N LYS A 181 0.77 -23.79 6.48
CA LYS A 181 1.84 -23.87 7.49
C LYS A 181 2.71 -22.62 7.41
N LEU A 182 3.09 -22.07 8.58
CA LEU A 182 3.84 -20.81 8.68
C LEU A 182 5.17 -20.87 7.89
N GLU A 183 5.82 -22.03 7.88
CA GLU A 183 7.10 -22.27 7.21
C GLU A 183 6.99 -22.01 5.70
N ARG A 184 5.90 -22.44 5.04
CA ARG A 184 5.67 -22.19 3.60
C ARG A 184 5.56 -20.69 3.31
N ILE A 185 4.86 -19.95 4.18
CA ILE A 185 4.72 -18.49 4.07
C ILE A 185 6.08 -17.81 4.26
N CYS A 186 6.83 -18.20 5.30
CA CYS A 186 8.16 -17.67 5.59
C CYS A 186 9.16 -17.94 4.45
N ASP A 187 9.07 -19.10 3.81
CA ASP A 187 9.93 -19.50 2.71
C ASP A 187 9.63 -18.72 1.43
N ALA A 188 8.35 -18.52 1.12
CA ALA A 188 7.90 -17.68 0.02
C ALA A 188 8.34 -16.21 0.16
N ILE A 189 8.22 -15.62 1.36
CA ILE A 189 8.58 -14.22 1.61
C ILE A 189 10.03 -13.99 2.03
N ARG A 190 10.86 -15.04 2.07
CA ARG A 190 12.25 -15.01 2.55
C ARG A 190 13.09 -13.86 1.97
N PRO A 191 13.01 -13.48 0.66
CA PRO A 191 13.77 -12.36 0.09
C PRO A 191 13.52 -11.02 0.79
N ALA A 192 12.32 -10.77 1.31
CA ALA A 192 11.97 -9.50 1.95
C ALA A 192 12.62 -9.30 3.34
N GLY A 193 13.19 -10.36 3.92
CA GLY A 193 13.78 -10.35 5.26
C GLY A 193 12.73 -10.37 6.39
N LEU A 194 13.20 -10.65 7.62
CA LEU A 194 12.34 -10.79 8.82
C LEU A 194 11.16 -11.76 8.64
N ALA A 195 11.32 -12.79 7.80
CA ALA A 195 10.25 -13.66 7.33
C ALA A 195 9.41 -14.28 8.46
N ASN A 196 10.03 -14.76 9.54
CA ASN A 196 9.30 -15.30 10.71
C ASN A 196 8.38 -14.28 11.40
N ILE A 197 8.73 -13.00 11.40
CA ILE A 197 7.88 -11.95 11.98
C ILE A 197 6.79 -11.55 10.99
N ARG A 198 7.15 -11.34 9.72
CA ARG A 198 6.20 -10.92 8.68
C ARG A 198 5.19 -12.01 8.36
N GLY A 199 5.60 -13.28 8.28
CA GLY A 199 4.72 -14.43 8.05
C GLY A 199 3.71 -14.62 9.18
N LYS A 200 4.13 -14.48 10.44
CA LYS A 200 3.22 -14.49 11.60
C LYS A 200 2.21 -13.35 11.53
N ASN A 201 2.66 -12.13 11.21
CA ASN A 201 1.78 -10.97 11.06
C ASN A 201 0.79 -11.15 9.90
N ILE A 202 1.27 -11.54 8.71
CA ILE A 202 0.42 -11.77 7.53
C ILE A 202 -0.65 -12.83 7.85
N LYS A 203 -0.27 -13.98 8.40
CA LYS A 203 -1.22 -15.04 8.77
C LYS A 203 -2.27 -14.52 9.77
N ALA A 204 -1.85 -13.84 10.83
CA ALA A 204 -2.76 -13.26 11.82
C ALA A 204 -3.68 -12.17 11.24
N ILE A 205 -3.21 -11.38 10.27
CA ILE A 205 -4.04 -10.40 9.54
C ILE A 205 -5.12 -11.12 8.73
N LEU A 206 -4.75 -12.16 7.99
CA LEU A 206 -5.69 -12.94 7.19
C LEU A 206 -6.74 -13.63 8.06
N ASP A 207 -6.36 -14.14 9.24
CA ASP A 207 -7.31 -14.71 10.20
C ASP A 207 -8.26 -13.63 10.79
N ILE A 208 -7.78 -12.43 11.12
CA ILE A 208 -8.67 -11.33 11.55
C ILE A 208 -9.66 -10.96 10.43
N ILE A 209 -9.19 -10.80 9.20
CA ILE A 209 -10.02 -10.45 8.04
C ILE A 209 -11.06 -11.54 7.76
N TYR A 210 -10.67 -12.82 7.86
CA TYR A 210 -11.57 -13.96 7.73
C TYR A 210 -12.74 -13.88 8.71
N HIS A 211 -12.44 -13.67 10.00
CA HIS A 211 -13.47 -13.53 11.03
C HIS A 211 -14.35 -12.29 10.84
N GLU A 212 -13.77 -11.12 10.55
CA GLU A 212 -14.55 -9.92 10.24
C GLU A 212 -15.44 -10.08 9.00
N ASN A 213 -14.99 -10.79 7.96
CA ASN A 213 -15.78 -11.06 6.76
C ASN A 213 -16.90 -12.07 7.03
N LEU A 214 -16.68 -13.07 7.91
CA LEU A 214 -17.73 -14.00 8.36
C LEU A 214 -18.81 -13.27 9.17
N GLU A 215 -18.42 -12.48 10.18
CA GLU A 215 -19.35 -11.72 11.02
C GLU A 215 -20.23 -10.79 10.18
N LYS A 216 -19.64 -10.05 9.23
CA LYS A 216 -20.37 -9.17 8.30
C LYS A 216 -21.39 -9.94 7.45
N LYS A 217 -21.12 -11.19 7.07
CA LYS A 217 -22.09 -12.04 6.35
C LYS A 217 -23.24 -12.50 7.24
N VAL A 218 -22.94 -12.99 8.44
CA VAL A 218 -23.97 -13.39 9.41
C VAL A 218 -24.90 -12.21 9.73
N ASP A 219 -24.35 -11.00 9.86
CA ASP A 219 -25.13 -9.77 10.05
C ASP A 219 -25.97 -9.37 8.83
N GLN A 220 -25.53 -9.69 7.60
CA GLN A 220 -26.29 -9.45 6.37
C GLN A 220 -27.42 -10.46 6.24
N ASP A 221 -27.13 -11.75 6.38
CA ASP A 221 -28.10 -12.85 6.31
C ASP A 221 -29.17 -12.73 7.42
N SER A 222 -28.78 -12.28 8.62
CA SER A 222 -29.71 -12.01 9.73
C SER A 222 -30.59 -10.77 9.53
N LYS A 223 -30.28 -9.91 8.56
CA LYS A 223 -31.08 -8.73 8.19
C LYS A 223 -32.04 -9.04 7.03
N THR A 224 -31.64 -9.84 6.05
CA THR A 224 -32.53 -10.29 4.96
C THR A 224 -33.66 -11.20 5.44
N VAL A 225 -33.46 -11.97 6.52
CA VAL A 225 -34.52 -12.82 7.12
C VAL A 225 -35.56 -12.02 7.93
N LYS A 226 -35.38 -10.70 8.13
CA LYS A 226 -36.32 -9.86 8.92
C LYS A 226 -37.36 -9.10 8.10
N THR A 227 -37.45 -9.36 6.80
CA THR A 227 -38.54 -8.91 5.93
C THR A 227 -39.11 -10.09 5.17
N ASP A 228 -39.81 -10.97 5.89
CA ASP A 228 -41.12 -11.51 5.51
C ASP A 228 -41.64 -12.32 6.71
N ALA A 229 -42.82 -11.95 7.20
CA ALA A 229 -43.43 -12.62 8.34
C ALA A 229 -44.24 -13.82 7.85
N ASP A 230 -43.68 -15.02 7.99
CA ASP A 230 -44.46 -16.25 8.16
C ASP A 230 -43.70 -17.22 9.08
N GLU A 231 -44.40 -17.69 10.11
CA GLU A 231 -43.88 -18.48 11.22
C GLU A 231 -43.91 -19.99 10.89
N PRO A 232 -42.77 -20.71 10.85
CA PRO A 232 -42.79 -22.16 10.66
C PRO A 232 -42.90 -22.89 12.01
N GLU A 233 -43.96 -23.69 12.15
CA GLU A 233 -44.29 -24.48 13.34
C GLU A 233 -43.14 -25.38 13.84
N ILE A 234 -42.85 -25.33 15.15
CA ILE A 234 -42.00 -26.33 15.82
C ILE A 234 -42.79 -27.62 15.97
N LYS A 235 -42.57 -28.60 15.09
CA LYS A 235 -43.06 -29.97 15.25
C LYS A 235 -42.00 -30.86 15.92
N ASN A 236 -42.30 -31.25 17.16
CA ASN A 236 -41.46 -32.09 18.00
C ASN A 236 -41.08 -33.41 17.32
N VAL A 237 -39.77 -33.70 17.23
CA VAL A 237 -39.25 -35.05 16.97
C VAL A 237 -38.56 -35.55 18.24
N LYS A 238 -38.80 -36.84 18.54
CA LYS A 238 -38.43 -37.46 19.81
C LYS A 238 -36.92 -37.67 19.94
N LYS A 239 -36.43 -37.65 21.19
CA LYS A 239 -35.13 -38.24 21.55
C LYS A 239 -35.24 -39.76 21.47
N GLU A 240 -34.30 -40.39 20.80
CA GLU A 240 -33.87 -41.77 21.12
C GLU A 240 -32.34 -41.79 21.18
N GLU A 241 -31.82 -42.49 22.19
CA GLU A 241 -30.38 -42.63 22.47
C GLU A 241 -29.86 -43.91 21.81
N GLY A 242 -28.61 -43.90 21.36
CA GLY A 242 -27.95 -45.10 20.82
C GLY A 242 -26.50 -44.84 20.41
N ASP A 243 -25.58 -45.57 21.05
CA ASP A 243 -24.15 -45.58 20.68
C ASP A 243 -23.92 -46.10 19.26
N ASN A 244 -22.86 -45.62 18.59
CA ASN A 244 -21.75 -46.47 18.13
C ASN A 244 -20.68 -45.70 17.31
N ASP A 245 -19.46 -45.76 17.83
CA ASP A 245 -18.15 -45.94 17.19
C ASP A 245 -17.74 -45.28 15.84
N THR A 246 -16.56 -44.64 15.90
CA THR A 246 -15.54 -44.38 14.86
C THR A 246 -15.97 -44.18 13.39
N SER A 247 -15.84 -42.94 12.90
CA SER A 247 -15.12 -42.66 11.64
C SER A 247 -14.78 -41.18 11.44
N SER A 248 -13.66 -40.94 10.73
CA SER A 248 -13.06 -39.63 10.45
C SER A 248 -14.05 -38.57 9.97
N ILE A 249 -14.19 -37.47 10.72
CA ILE A 249 -14.87 -36.26 10.27
C ILE A 249 -13.99 -35.60 9.19
N ASN A 250 -14.19 -36.03 7.95
CA ASN A 250 -13.62 -35.40 6.77
C ASN A 250 -14.35 -34.08 6.54
N MET A 251 -13.91 -33.03 7.25
CA MET A 251 -14.44 -31.67 7.12
C MET A 251 -14.01 -31.09 5.76
N LYS A 252 -14.71 -31.52 4.71
CA LYS A 252 -14.64 -31.00 3.35
C LYS A 252 -15.13 -29.55 3.38
N GLN A 253 -14.20 -28.63 3.66
CA GLN A 253 -14.49 -27.21 3.79
C GLN A 253 -15.18 -26.73 2.50
N PRO A 254 -16.35 -26.07 2.60
CA PRO A 254 -17.08 -25.60 1.43
C PRO A 254 -16.31 -24.47 0.75
N ALA A 255 -15.62 -24.79 -0.34
CA ALA A 255 -14.70 -23.93 -1.10
C ALA A 255 -15.37 -22.77 -1.88
N SER A 256 -16.38 -22.15 -1.28
CA SER A 256 -17.16 -21.02 -1.81
C SER A 256 -17.59 -20.03 -0.72
N LEU A 257 -17.32 -20.33 0.57
CA LEU A 257 -17.67 -19.47 1.69
C LEU A 257 -16.49 -18.56 2.07
N THR A 258 -16.77 -17.24 2.05
CA THR A 258 -15.88 -16.08 2.31
C THR A 258 -14.64 -15.95 1.44
N SER A 259 -14.74 -15.08 0.42
CA SER A 259 -13.57 -14.42 -0.16
C SER A 259 -13.00 -13.42 0.85
N LEU A 260 -11.70 -13.54 1.17
CA LEU A 260 -10.97 -12.59 2.00
C LEU A 260 -10.91 -11.23 1.29
N SER A 261 -11.52 -10.21 1.88
CA SER A 261 -11.64 -8.89 1.25
C SER A 261 -11.55 -7.73 2.24
N LEU A 262 -10.85 -6.69 1.79
CA LEU A 262 -10.77 -5.37 2.43
C LEU A 262 -11.39 -4.27 1.57
N GLU A 263 -12.09 -4.59 0.47
CA GLU A 263 -12.65 -3.58 -0.45
C GLU A 263 -13.72 -2.70 0.23
N HIS A 264 -14.32 -3.15 1.34
CA HIS A 264 -15.22 -2.31 2.17
C HIS A 264 -14.50 -1.07 2.75
N LEU A 265 -13.16 -1.05 2.79
CA LEU A 265 -12.40 0.13 3.20
C LEU A 265 -12.51 1.29 2.20
N ARG A 266 -12.83 1.02 0.93
CA ARG A 266 -12.95 2.06 -0.11
C ARG A 266 -14.05 3.08 0.21
N THR A 267 -15.16 2.64 0.79
CA THR A 267 -16.33 3.47 1.11
C THR A 267 -16.28 4.12 2.51
N LEU A 268 -15.26 3.82 3.33
CA LEU A 268 -15.08 4.49 4.63
C LEU A 268 -14.37 5.84 4.46
N SER A 269 -14.46 6.72 5.47
CA SER A 269 -13.66 7.95 5.49
C SER A 269 -12.21 7.68 5.87
N THR A 270 -11.28 8.52 5.40
CA THR A 270 -9.83 8.36 5.58
C THR A 270 -9.40 8.07 7.04
N PRO A 271 -9.94 8.75 8.08
CA PRO A 271 -9.65 8.41 9.47
C PRO A 271 -10.05 6.99 9.88
N HIS A 272 -11.24 6.52 9.47
CA HIS A 272 -11.72 5.17 9.82
C HIS A 272 -10.92 4.08 9.12
N VAL A 273 -10.52 4.30 7.86
CA VAL A 273 -9.62 3.39 7.15
C VAL A 273 -8.28 3.31 7.87
N GLN A 274 -7.70 4.46 8.25
CA GLN A 274 -6.43 4.50 8.98
C GLN A 274 -6.53 3.75 10.31
N GLU A 275 -7.62 3.93 11.05
CA GLU A 275 -7.88 3.21 12.30
C GLU A 275 -8.01 1.70 12.08
N GLN A 276 -8.81 1.25 11.11
CA GLN A 276 -8.98 -0.19 10.82
C GLN A 276 -7.64 -0.83 10.40
N LEU A 277 -6.89 -0.20 9.49
CA LEU A 277 -5.57 -0.69 9.09
C LEU A 277 -4.61 -0.79 10.29
N MET A 278 -4.58 0.21 11.17
CA MET A 278 -3.68 0.22 12.34
C MET A 278 -4.04 -0.76 13.47
N ARG A 279 -5.19 -1.45 13.40
CA ARG A 279 -5.51 -2.56 14.31
C ARG A 279 -4.74 -3.84 13.96
N PHE A 280 -4.28 -3.99 12.72
CA PHE A 280 -3.59 -5.18 12.24
C PHE A 280 -2.17 -5.33 12.83
N PRO A 281 -1.76 -6.56 13.21
CA PRO A 281 -0.45 -6.79 13.82
C PRO A 281 0.70 -6.44 12.85
N GLY A 282 1.55 -5.50 13.27
CA GLY A 282 2.67 -5.00 12.47
C GLY A 282 2.34 -3.83 11.54
N VAL A 283 1.08 -3.40 11.46
CA VAL A 283 0.66 -2.24 10.65
C VAL A 283 0.75 -0.97 11.49
N GLY A 284 1.81 -0.19 11.28
CA GLY A 284 1.97 1.13 11.88
C GLY A 284 1.46 2.26 10.98
N VAL A 285 1.49 3.50 11.51
CA VAL A 285 1.06 4.73 10.80
C VAL A 285 1.63 4.82 9.38
N LYS A 286 2.93 4.55 9.17
CA LYS A 286 3.55 4.54 7.83
C LYS A 286 2.91 3.53 6.89
N VAL A 287 2.59 2.33 7.37
CA VAL A 287 2.02 1.25 6.53
C VAL A 287 0.61 1.61 6.12
N ALA A 288 -0.22 2.05 7.07
CA ALA A 288 -1.58 2.53 6.78
C ALA A 288 -1.56 3.73 5.83
N ALA A 289 -0.67 4.71 6.05
CA ALA A 289 -0.52 5.88 5.18
C ALA A 289 -0.08 5.51 3.75
N CYS A 290 0.79 4.51 3.56
CA CYS A 290 1.14 4.04 2.22
C CYS A 290 -0.05 3.38 1.50
N VAL A 291 -0.84 2.55 2.18
CA VAL A 291 -2.05 1.95 1.58
C VAL A 291 -3.06 3.03 1.20
N LEU A 292 -3.28 4.01 2.08
CA LEU A 292 -4.14 5.17 1.83
C LEU A 292 -3.69 5.97 0.62
N LEU A 293 -2.40 6.30 0.52
CA LEU A 293 -1.85 7.14 -0.55
C LEU A 293 -1.82 6.44 -1.92
N PHE A 294 -1.33 5.21 -1.97
CA PHE A 294 -1.03 4.52 -3.23
C PHE A 294 -2.15 3.62 -3.76
N ASN A 295 -3.03 3.12 -2.88
CA ASN A 295 -4.04 2.12 -3.26
C ASN A 295 -5.47 2.51 -2.87
N LEU A 296 -5.65 3.67 -2.23
CA LEU A 296 -6.96 4.28 -2.05
C LEU A 296 -7.00 5.73 -2.55
N HIS A 297 -5.92 6.19 -3.20
CA HIS A 297 -5.73 7.55 -3.71
C HIS A 297 -6.17 8.69 -2.76
N ARG A 298 -5.99 8.47 -1.45
CA ARG A 298 -6.33 9.44 -0.39
C ARG A 298 -5.13 10.35 -0.12
N PRO A 299 -5.32 11.66 0.11
CA PRO A 299 -4.22 12.62 0.29
C PRO A 299 -3.61 12.50 1.70
N VAL A 300 -2.83 11.44 1.89
CA VAL A 300 -2.17 11.09 3.16
C VAL A 300 -0.66 11.06 2.94
N PHE A 301 0.06 11.99 3.55
CA PHE A 301 1.50 12.15 3.38
C PHE A 301 2.27 11.09 4.18
N ALA A 302 2.44 9.90 3.59
CA ALA A 302 3.20 8.82 4.21
C ALA A 302 4.66 9.25 4.43
N VAL A 303 5.09 9.37 5.69
CA VAL A 303 6.48 9.70 6.03
C VAL A 303 7.29 8.42 6.15
N ASP A 304 8.25 8.23 5.24
CA ASP A 304 9.24 7.16 5.27
C ASP A 304 10.60 7.63 5.83
N THR A 305 11.60 6.76 5.85
CA THR A 305 12.94 7.09 6.40
C THR A 305 13.74 8.06 5.52
N HIS A 306 13.41 8.21 4.24
CA HIS A 306 14.00 9.20 3.34
C HIS A 306 13.34 10.56 3.59
N ILE A 307 12.02 10.63 3.58
CA ILE A 307 11.21 11.82 3.86
C ILE A 307 11.51 12.36 5.27
N PHE A 308 11.55 11.52 6.30
CA PHE A 308 11.86 11.96 7.67
C PHE A 308 13.28 12.54 7.81
N ARG A 309 14.25 12.01 7.07
CA ARG A 309 15.62 12.55 7.03
C ARG A 309 15.68 13.88 6.27
N LEU A 310 15.01 13.94 5.12
CA LEU A 310 14.97 15.13 4.28
C LEU A 310 14.20 16.27 4.96
N SER A 311 13.08 16.00 5.63
CA SER A 311 12.27 17.02 6.32
C SER A 311 13.04 17.67 7.47
N LYS A 312 13.88 16.91 8.20
CA LYS A 312 14.81 17.50 9.18
C LYS A 312 15.81 18.45 8.54
N TRP A 313 16.41 18.08 7.40
CA TRP A 313 17.36 18.95 6.70
C TRP A 313 16.68 20.16 6.07
N LEU A 314 15.50 20.02 5.47
CA LEU A 314 14.71 21.14 4.92
C LEU A 314 14.13 22.05 6.02
N GLY A 315 14.27 21.71 7.30
CA GLY A 315 13.68 22.46 8.42
C GLY A 315 12.15 22.35 8.48
N TRP A 316 11.55 21.40 7.76
CA TRP A 316 10.11 21.11 7.72
C TRP A 316 9.60 20.41 9.00
N VAL A 317 10.50 20.01 9.91
CA VAL A 317 10.16 19.55 11.26
C VAL A 317 11.24 20.02 12.24
N PRO A 318 10.92 20.22 13.53
CA PRO A 318 11.93 20.49 14.55
C PRO A 318 12.94 19.33 14.63
N PRO A 319 14.24 19.53 14.32
CA PRO A 319 15.17 18.43 14.07
C PRO A 319 15.43 17.55 15.30
N GLU A 320 15.41 18.14 16.50
CA GLU A 320 15.68 17.46 17.78
C GLU A 320 14.42 16.93 18.46
N LYS A 321 13.27 17.62 18.29
CA LYS A 321 12.01 17.25 18.95
C LYS A 321 11.14 16.27 18.13
N SER A 322 11.41 16.11 16.83
CA SER A 322 10.63 15.23 15.96
C SER A 322 11.10 13.78 15.94
N ASN A 323 10.15 12.88 16.14
CA ASN A 323 10.17 11.46 15.75
C ASN A 323 9.27 11.23 14.52
N GLU A 324 9.32 10.04 13.93
CA GLU A 324 8.56 9.67 12.71
C GLU A 324 7.05 9.91 12.83
N ILE A 325 6.43 9.59 13.99
CA ILE A 325 5.00 9.77 14.21
C ILE A 325 4.65 11.26 14.30
N THR A 326 5.43 12.05 15.02
CA THR A 326 5.22 13.50 15.11
C THR A 326 5.49 14.20 13.77
N ALA A 327 6.45 13.72 12.98
CA ALA A 327 6.73 14.23 11.65
C ALA A 327 5.59 13.89 10.68
N PHE A 328 5.03 12.67 10.73
CA PHE A 328 3.84 12.32 9.97
C PHE A 328 2.69 13.28 10.25
N ARG A 329 2.31 13.47 11.52
CA ARG A 329 1.20 14.34 11.91
C ARG A 329 1.38 15.78 11.45
N HIS A 330 2.58 16.33 11.68
CA HIS A 330 2.91 17.70 11.28
C HIS A 330 2.88 17.87 9.75
N LEU A 331 3.56 17.00 9.01
CA LEU A 331 3.63 17.10 7.54
C LEU A 331 2.28 16.81 6.88
N GLN A 332 1.46 15.91 7.44
CA GLN A 332 0.09 15.66 6.97
C GLN A 332 -0.81 16.89 7.12
N ALA A 333 -0.62 17.68 8.18
CA ALA A 333 -1.39 18.90 8.43
C ALA A 333 -0.88 20.13 7.63
N ARG A 334 0.40 20.14 7.24
CA ARG A 334 1.06 21.30 6.60
C ARG A 334 1.16 21.22 5.08
N ILE A 335 1.38 20.03 4.52
CA ILE A 335 1.56 19.87 3.07
C ILE A 335 0.19 19.91 2.37
N PRO A 336 -0.01 20.74 1.33
CA PRO A 336 -1.26 20.77 0.56
C PRO A 336 -1.59 19.42 -0.10
N ASP A 337 -2.87 19.02 -0.07
CA ASP A 337 -3.33 17.72 -0.57
C ASP A 337 -2.86 17.37 -2.00
N PRO A 338 -2.93 18.26 -3.01
CA PRO A 338 -2.45 17.96 -4.37
C PRO A 338 -0.95 17.67 -4.44
N LEU A 339 -0.16 18.15 -3.48
CA LEU A 339 1.28 17.95 -3.43
C LEU A 339 1.68 16.68 -2.67
N LYS A 340 0.78 16.03 -1.91
CA LYS A 340 1.14 14.90 -1.03
C LYS A 340 1.67 13.69 -1.80
N TYR A 341 0.98 13.30 -2.88
CA TYR A 341 1.41 12.19 -3.75
C TYR A 341 2.73 12.50 -4.49
N PRO A 342 2.86 13.60 -5.27
CA PRO A 342 4.09 13.88 -6.00
C PRO A 342 5.27 14.17 -5.08
N LEU A 343 5.12 14.96 -4.00
CA LEU A 343 6.22 15.22 -3.07
C LEU A 343 6.71 13.94 -2.38
N HIS A 344 5.82 12.99 -2.05
CA HIS A 344 6.26 11.72 -1.49
C HIS A 344 7.22 11.00 -2.45
N LEU A 345 6.79 10.79 -3.71
CA LEU A 345 7.59 10.10 -4.72
C LEU A 345 8.90 10.84 -5.05
N LEU A 346 8.84 12.17 -5.19
CA LEU A 346 10.00 13.01 -5.48
C LEU A 346 11.03 13.01 -4.34
N LEU A 347 10.59 13.13 -3.08
CA LEU A 347 11.47 13.10 -1.91
C LEU A 347 12.10 11.72 -1.70
N VAL A 348 11.34 10.64 -1.86
CA VAL A 348 11.89 9.26 -1.78
C VAL A 348 12.92 9.04 -2.90
N THR A 349 12.58 9.39 -4.14
CA THR A 349 13.47 9.25 -5.31
C THR A 349 14.75 10.06 -5.13
N HIS A 350 14.65 11.34 -4.75
CA HIS A 350 15.80 12.18 -4.45
C HIS A 350 16.63 11.62 -3.28
N GLY A 351 15.97 11.18 -2.21
CA GLY A 351 16.59 10.61 -1.03
C GLY A 351 17.28 9.26 -1.26
N ARG A 352 17.03 8.58 -2.39
CA ARG A 352 17.73 7.38 -2.85
C ARG A 352 18.86 7.72 -3.82
N ARG A 353 18.56 8.50 -4.88
CA ARG A 353 19.47 8.79 -5.99
C ARG A 353 20.56 9.82 -5.66
N CYS A 354 20.21 10.91 -4.96
CA CYS A 354 21.15 12.01 -4.75
C CYS A 354 22.30 11.57 -3.83
N THR A 355 23.53 11.74 -4.33
CA THR A 355 24.78 11.39 -3.64
C THR A 355 24.90 12.03 -2.26
N ARG A 356 24.47 13.28 -2.09
CA ARG A 356 24.50 14.02 -0.81
C ARG A 356 23.35 13.64 0.13
N CYS A 357 22.26 13.04 -0.37
CA CYS A 357 21.04 12.83 0.42
C CYS A 357 20.74 11.38 0.81
N LYS A 358 21.40 10.41 0.17
CA LYS A 358 21.33 8.99 0.54
C LYS A 358 21.95 8.70 1.92
N ALA A 359 21.32 7.81 2.69
CA ALA A 359 21.62 7.59 4.11
C ALA A 359 23.10 7.21 4.39
N ILE A 360 23.73 6.46 3.48
CA ILE A 360 25.12 5.98 3.59
C ILE A 360 26.13 7.13 3.77
N MET A 361 25.84 8.32 3.23
CA MET A 361 26.77 9.46 3.28
C MET A 361 26.68 10.28 4.57
N SER A 362 25.83 9.89 5.53
CA SER A 362 25.73 10.55 6.85
C SER A 362 27.00 10.44 7.71
N ASN A 363 27.92 9.51 7.37
CA ASN A 363 29.22 9.34 8.04
C ASN A 363 30.36 10.20 7.43
N GLY A 364 30.08 11.44 7.05
CA GLY A 364 31.08 12.52 7.00
C GLY A 364 32.22 12.42 5.97
N LYS A 365 32.16 11.50 5.00
CA LYS A 365 33.15 11.38 3.91
C LYS A 365 32.51 11.50 2.52
N GLY A 366 31.76 12.59 2.31
CA GLY A 366 31.43 13.04 0.97
C GLY A 366 32.72 13.42 0.22
N LYS A 367 33.10 12.63 -0.80
CA LYS A 367 34.16 13.04 -1.72
C LYS A 367 33.70 14.32 -2.42
N SER A 368 34.48 15.39 -2.27
CA SER A 368 34.29 16.64 -3.00
C SER A 368 34.31 16.37 -4.51
N GLY A 369 33.28 16.84 -5.24
CA GLY A 369 33.28 16.85 -6.71
C GLY A 369 32.29 15.92 -7.43
N ARG A 370 31.07 15.68 -6.91
CA ARG A 370 29.95 15.16 -7.73
C ARG A 370 28.61 15.79 -7.35
N GLU A 371 28.02 16.47 -8.33
CA GLU A 371 26.64 16.94 -8.45
C GLU A 371 26.06 17.70 -7.24
N ASP A 372 25.88 19.00 -7.43
CA ASP A 372 25.18 19.83 -6.47
C ASP A 372 23.72 19.38 -6.34
N CYS A 373 23.32 19.09 -5.10
CA CYS A 373 21.95 18.75 -4.78
C CYS A 373 21.07 19.98 -5.06
N VAL A 374 20.07 19.85 -5.93
CA VAL A 374 19.23 20.98 -6.38
C VAL A 374 18.52 21.71 -5.25
N VAL A 375 18.25 21.03 -4.13
CA VAL A 375 17.66 21.59 -2.90
C VAL A 375 18.71 21.87 -1.80
N GLU A 376 20.01 21.81 -2.07
CA GLU A 376 21.07 21.99 -1.07
C GLU A 376 21.00 23.37 -0.38
N HIS A 377 20.65 24.41 -1.14
CA HIS A 377 20.50 25.77 -0.63
C HIS A 377 19.33 25.90 0.38
N LEU A 378 18.39 24.96 0.37
CA LEU A 378 17.29 24.84 1.34
C LEU A 378 17.65 23.95 2.54
N MET A 379 18.77 23.21 2.49
CA MET A 379 19.13 22.19 3.49
C MET A 379 20.07 22.68 4.60
N LYS A 380 19.61 22.53 5.83
CA LYS A 380 20.39 22.63 7.07
C LYS A 380 20.98 21.25 7.43
N ARG A 381 22.20 20.99 6.96
CA ARG A 381 22.93 19.74 7.29
C ARG A 381 23.55 19.81 8.69
N PHE A 382 22.82 19.31 9.68
CA PHE A 382 23.33 19.15 11.05
C PHE A 382 24.57 18.25 11.08
N ARG A 383 25.71 18.81 11.51
CA ARG A 383 26.89 18.01 11.86
C ARG A 383 26.58 17.23 13.13
N ARG A 384 26.64 15.90 13.05
CA ARG A 384 26.50 15.03 14.23
C ARG A 384 27.78 15.13 15.07
N GLY A 385 27.75 15.96 16.12
CA GLY A 385 28.85 16.13 17.08
C GLY A 385 29.49 17.52 17.12
N LYS A 386 28.69 18.54 17.44
CA LYS A 386 29.12 19.77 18.14
C LYS A 386 28.02 20.19 19.10
#